data_AF-A0A8J3KHQ5-F1
#
_entry.id   AF-A0A8J3KHQ5-F1
#
_cell.length_a   1.000
_cell.length_b   1.000
_cell.length_c   1.000
_cell.angle_alpha   90.00
_cell.angle_beta   90.00
_cell.angle_gamma   90.00
#
_symmetry.space_group_name_H-M   'P 1'
#
loop_
_entity.id
_entity.type
_entity.pdbx_description
1 polymer ?
#
loop_
_entity_poly.entity_id
_entity_poly.type
_entity_poly.pdbx_seq_one_letter_code
_entity_poly.pdbx_strand_id
1 'polypeptide(L)'
;MTEPESEAGAGTFRTSITMPVSLAEFARARSGGNFSAYLASLVERDRRRDLAHQRLAEFGYEDDMAPTEEGRARARAVLEAHRERKRMLGGSGQRAA
;
A
#
# COMPACT_ATOMS: atom_id res chain seq x y z
N MET A 1 12.17 -32.24 1.64
CA MET A 1 10.81 -31.65 1.64
C MET A 1 10.93 -30.31 0.94
N THR A 2 10.57 -30.28 -0.34
CA THR A 2 10.60 -29.07 -1.15
C THR A 2 9.21 -28.46 -1.00
N GLU A 3 9.12 -27.28 -0.38
CA GLU A 3 7.88 -26.51 -0.35
C GLU A 3 7.48 -26.23 -1.81
N PRO A 4 6.24 -26.50 -2.25
CA PRO A 4 5.82 -26.09 -3.57
C PRO A 4 5.77 -24.56 -3.58
N GLU A 5 6.69 -23.96 -4.33
CA GLU A 5 6.63 -22.57 -4.76
C GLU A 5 5.26 -22.38 -5.42
N SER A 6 4.35 -21.71 -4.71
CA SER A 6 3.06 -21.31 -5.25
C SER A 6 3.34 -20.35 -6.42
N GLU A 7 3.34 -20.88 -7.65
CA GLU A 7 3.03 -20.09 -8.84
C GLU A 7 1.71 -19.38 -8.56
N ALA A 8 1.77 -18.11 -8.17
CA ALA A 8 0.62 -17.25 -8.12
C ALA A 8 0.13 -17.06 -9.56
N GLY A 9 -0.67 -18.01 -10.03
CA GLY A 9 -1.17 -18.07 -11.38
C GLY A 9 -1.83 -16.75 -11.75
N ALA A 10 -1.41 -16.20 -12.88
CA ALA A 10 -2.01 -15.03 -13.53
C ALA A 10 -3.42 -15.38 -14.08
N GLY A 11 -4.31 -15.86 -13.22
CA GLY A 11 -5.63 -16.34 -13.53
C GLY A 11 -6.71 -15.58 -12.77
N THR A 12 -7.90 -15.49 -13.35
CA THR A 12 -9.06 -14.88 -12.70
C THR A 12 -9.87 -15.96 -11.96
N PHE A 13 -10.08 -15.78 -10.66
CA PHE A 13 -11.01 -16.62 -9.91
C PHE A 13 -12.42 -16.04 -10.01
N ARG A 14 -13.39 -16.88 -10.40
CA ARG A 14 -14.80 -16.49 -10.45
C ARG A 14 -15.48 -16.88 -9.15
N THR A 15 -16.17 -15.92 -8.55
CA THR A 15 -16.96 -16.15 -7.35
C THR A 15 -18.31 -15.44 -7.51
N SER A 16 -19.37 -16.08 -7.02
CA SER A 16 -20.71 -15.49 -6.96
C SER A 16 -20.90 -14.84 -5.61
N ILE A 17 -21.33 -13.58 -5.59
CA ILE A 17 -21.60 -12.83 -4.36
C ILE A 17 -23.02 -12.26 -4.42
N THR A 18 -23.64 -12.16 -3.26
CA THR A 18 -24.91 -11.43 -3.08
C THR A 18 -24.61 -10.10 -2.40
N MET A 19 -25.26 -9.03 -2.84
CA MET A 19 -25.13 -7.71 -2.24
C MET A 19 -26.48 -6.97 -2.24
N PRO A 20 -26.65 -5.96 -1.39
CA PRO A 20 -27.85 -5.13 -1.40
C PRO A 20 -28.12 -4.51 -2.78
N VAL A 21 -29.39 -4.43 -3.18
CA VAL A 21 -29.80 -3.91 -4.49
C VAL A 21 -29.27 -2.50 -4.73
N SER A 22 -29.38 -1.61 -3.73
CA SER A 22 -28.87 -0.24 -3.80
C SER A 22 -27.37 -0.17 -4.06
N LEU A 23 -26.59 -1.07 -3.44
CA LEU A 23 -25.15 -1.15 -3.65
C LEU A 23 -24.80 -1.69 -5.03
N ALA A 24 -25.55 -2.69 -5.51
CA ALA A 24 -25.39 -3.22 -6.86
C ALA A 24 -25.68 -2.15 -7.92
N GLU A 25 -26.74 -1.37 -7.76
CA GLU A 25 -27.09 -0.25 -8.65
C GLU A 25 -26.01 0.83 -8.64
N PHE A 26 -25.55 1.23 -7.44
CA PHE A 26 -24.44 2.18 -7.29
C PHE A 26 -23.19 1.71 -8.03
N ALA A 27 -22.79 0.45 -7.80
CA ALA A 27 -21.61 -0.13 -8.43
C ALA A 27 -21.78 -0.27 -9.95
N ARG A 28 -22.98 -0.62 -10.45
CA ARG A 28 -23.27 -0.64 -11.90
C ARG A 28 -23.12 0.74 -12.52
N ALA A 29 -23.72 1.76 -11.92
CA ALA A 29 -23.63 3.14 -12.40
C ALA A 29 -22.17 3.64 -12.48
N ARG A 30 -21.31 3.19 -11.56
CA ARG A 30 -19.91 3.60 -11.48
C ARG A 30 -18.94 2.71 -12.26
N SER A 31 -19.37 1.51 -12.66
CA SER A 31 -18.52 0.51 -13.32
C SER A 31 -18.14 0.83 -14.76
N GLY A 32 -18.80 1.80 -15.40
CA GLY A 32 -18.50 2.18 -16.79
C GLY A 32 -18.69 1.03 -17.80
N GLY A 33 -19.50 0.03 -17.47
CA GLY A 33 -19.80 -1.11 -18.34
C GLY A 33 -19.11 -2.42 -17.95
N ASN A 34 -18.15 -2.41 -17.02
CA ASN A 34 -17.52 -3.65 -16.52
C ASN A 34 -17.63 -3.77 -14.99
N PHE A 35 -18.74 -4.37 -14.55
CA PHE A 35 -19.06 -4.55 -13.14
C PHE A 35 -18.02 -5.39 -12.37
N SER A 36 -17.58 -6.51 -12.94
CA SER A 36 -16.62 -7.41 -12.29
C SER A 36 -15.25 -6.76 -12.11
N ALA A 37 -14.75 -6.04 -13.13
CA ALA A 37 -13.49 -5.31 -13.03
C ALA A 37 -13.58 -4.17 -12.00
N TYR A 38 -14.71 -3.47 -11.95
CA TYR A 38 -14.95 -2.45 -10.94
C TYR A 38 -14.89 -3.03 -9.52
N LEU A 39 -15.59 -4.14 -9.25
CA LEU A 39 -15.54 -4.81 -7.95
C LEU A 39 -14.12 -5.30 -7.59
N ALA A 40 -13.41 -5.90 -8.54
CA ALA A 40 -12.02 -6.32 -8.31
C ALA A 40 -11.12 -5.14 -7.93
N SER A 41 -11.31 -3.97 -8.57
CA SER A 41 -10.56 -2.76 -8.23
C SER A 41 -10.85 -2.23 -6.82
N LEU A 42 -12.09 -2.40 -6.33
CA LEU A 42 -12.46 -2.03 -4.97
C LEU A 42 -11.83 -2.97 -3.95
N VAL A 43 -11.85 -4.27 -4.20
CA VAL A 43 -11.18 -5.27 -3.34
C VAL A 43 -9.68 -5.01 -3.28
N GLU A 44 -9.04 -4.72 -4.41
CA GLU A 44 -7.62 -4.38 -4.46
C GLU A 44 -7.31 -3.07 -3.73
N ARG A 45 -8.21 -2.08 -3.82
CA ARG A 45 -8.08 -0.83 -3.06
C ARG A 45 -8.19 -1.07 -1.56
N ASP A 46 -9.14 -1.89 -1.14
CA ASP A 46 -9.37 -2.25 0.26
C ASP A 46 -8.16 -2.97 0.84
N ARG A 47 -7.66 -4.00 0.14
CA ARG A 47 -6.41 -4.70 0.48
C ARG A 47 -5.23 -3.74 0.61
N ARG A 48 -5.05 -2.82 -0.33
CA ARG A 48 -3.96 -1.83 -0.26
C ARG A 48 -4.10 -0.89 0.93
N ARG A 49 -5.33 -0.51 1.30
CA ARG A 49 -5.59 0.31 2.49
C ARG A 49 -5.18 -0.44 3.75
N ASP A 50 -5.57 -1.71 3.88
CA ASP A 50 -5.26 -2.52 5.06
C ASP A 50 -3.75 -2.73 5.22
N LEU A 51 -3.05 -3.03 4.11
CA LEU A 51 -1.59 -3.11 4.09
C LEU A 51 -0.92 -1.78 4.46
N ALA A 52 -1.50 -0.64 4.05
CA ALA A 52 -0.99 0.66 4.44
C ALA A 52 -1.16 0.91 5.95
N HIS A 53 -2.31 0.56 6.53
CA HIS A 53 -2.52 0.67 7.97
C HIS A 53 -1.55 -0.22 8.77
N GLN A 54 -1.35 -1.48 8.35
CA GLN A 54 -0.39 -2.38 8.99
C GLN A 54 1.02 -1.80 8.98
N ARG A 55 1.48 -1.29 7.83
CA ARG A 55 2.81 -0.66 7.71
C ARG A 55 2.94 0.59 8.57
N LEU A 56 1.89 1.39 8.69
CA LEU A 56 1.89 2.57 9.55
C LEU A 56 1.95 2.16 11.03
N ALA A 57 1.18 1.15 11.44
CA ALA A 57 1.25 0.60 12.79
C ALA A 57 2.66 0.08 13.13
N GLU A 58 3.27 -0.71 12.23
CA GLU A 58 4.65 -1.20 12.37
C GLU A 58 5.70 -0.07 12.47
N PHE A 59 5.45 1.04 11.76
CA PHE A 59 6.31 2.22 11.82
C PHE A 59 6.15 3.00 13.13
N GLY A 60 5.09 2.74 13.90
CA GLY A 60 4.80 3.40 15.16
C GLY A 60 3.75 4.49 15.03
N TYR A 61 2.71 4.29 14.21
CA TYR A 61 1.48 5.08 14.27
C TYR A 61 0.40 4.33 15.05
N GLU A 62 -0.44 5.07 15.76
CA GLU A 62 -1.65 4.57 16.41
C GLU A 62 -2.79 4.43 15.39
N ASP A 63 -3.88 3.77 15.78
CA ASP A 63 -5.03 3.50 14.91
C ASP A 63 -5.75 4.79 14.44
N ASP A 64 -5.68 5.86 15.23
CA ASP A 64 -6.17 7.20 14.88
C ASP A 64 -5.21 7.98 13.97
N MET A 65 -4.13 7.33 13.52
CA MET A 65 -3.05 7.88 12.70
C MET A 65 -2.19 8.91 13.44
N ALA A 66 -2.24 8.97 14.77
CA ALA A 66 -1.27 9.73 15.55
C ALA A 66 0.08 9.01 15.58
N PRO A 67 1.21 9.70 15.36
CA PRO A 67 2.51 9.07 15.54
C PRO A 67 2.80 8.84 17.03
N THR A 68 3.25 7.65 17.39
CA THR A 68 3.81 7.34 18.72
C THR A 68 5.15 8.04 18.91
N GLU A 69 5.65 8.09 20.15
CA GLU A 69 7.00 8.63 20.41
C GLU A 69 8.09 7.82 19.71
N GLU A 70 7.95 6.49 19.67
CA GLU A 70 8.87 5.63 18.94
C GLU A 70 8.81 5.88 17.43
N GLY A 71 7.61 6.03 16.87
CA GLY A 71 7.43 6.39 15.46
C GLY A 71 8.05 7.74 15.12
N ARG A 72 7.95 8.73 16.02
CA ARG A 72 8.63 10.02 15.88
C ARG A 72 10.15 9.87 15.90
N ALA A 73 10.70 9.08 16.81
CA ALA A 73 12.15 8.84 16.88
C ALA A 73 12.67 8.14 15.61
N ARG A 74 11.97 7.11 15.14
CA ARG A 74 12.30 6.42 13.88
C ARG A 74 12.23 7.37 12.68
N ALA A 75 11.21 8.21 12.58
CA ALA A 75 11.09 9.20 11.52
C ALA A 75 12.28 10.19 11.50
N ARG A 76 12.72 10.65 12.67
CA ARG A 76 13.90 11.53 12.79
C ARG A 76 15.17 10.83 12.28
N ALA A 77 15.41 9.58 12.70
CA ALA A 77 16.56 8.80 12.25
C ALA A 77 16.57 8.59 10.72
N VAL A 78 15.41 8.29 10.12
CA VAL A 78 15.27 8.14 8.67
C VAL A 78 15.62 9.44 7.93
N LEU A 79 15.15 10.58 8.44
CA LEU A 79 15.45 11.90 7.86
C LEU A 79 16.93 12.28 7.99
N GLU A 80 17.56 11.96 9.12
CA GLU A 80 18.99 12.19 9.32
C GLU A 80 19.84 11.36 8.36
N ALA A 81 19.58 10.05 8.27
CA ALA A 81 20.26 9.17 7.32
C ALA A 81 20.07 9.63 5.87
N HIS A 82 18.88 10.14 5.51
CA HIS A 82 18.63 10.69 4.18
C HIS A 82 19.46 11.96 3.90
N ARG A 83 19.57 12.86 4.89
CA ARG A 83 20.39 14.07 4.79
C ARG A 83 21.88 13.73 4.64
N GLU A 84 22.37 12.76 5.39
CA GLU A 84 23.75 12.28 5.29
C GLU A 84 24.04 11.69 3.91
N ARG A 85 23.16 10.81 3.41
CA ARG A 85 23.29 10.25 2.06
C ARG A 85 23.32 11.34 0.98
N LYS A 86 22.45 12.35 1.10
CA LYS A 86 22.43 13.49 0.17
C LYS A 86 23.72 14.31 0.23
N ARG A 87 24.33 14.49 1.42
CA ARG A 87 25.63 15.16 1.58
C ARG A 87 26.76 14.36 0.92
N MET A 88 26.77 13.03 1.07
CA MET A 88 27.77 12.17 0.43
C MET A 88 27.67 12.19 -1.10
N LEU A 89 26.45 12.19 -1.64
CA LEU A 89 26.21 12.23 -3.09
C LEU A 89 26.39 13.63 -3.70
N GLY A 90 26.11 14.69 -2.93
CA GLY A 90 26.30 16.08 -3.37
C GLY A 90 27.74 16.59 -3.24
N GLY A 91 28.56 15.97 -2.40
CA GLY A 91 29.96 16.36 -2.17
C GLY A 91 30.95 15.87 -3.24
N SER A 92 30.54 14.99 -4.16
CA SER A 92 31.41 14.44 -5.22
C SER A 92 31.53 15.34 -6.46
N GLY A 93 30.74 16.43 -6.56
CA GLY A 93 30.73 17.33 -7.71
C GLY A 93 31.59 18.61 -7.58
N GLN A 94 32.33 18.78 -6.47
CA GLN A 94 33.01 20.04 -6.16
C GLN A 94 34.49 19.83 -5.78
N ARG A 95 35.23 19.04 -6.55
CA ARG A 95 36.71 18.96 -6.51
C ARG A 95 37.27 18.66 -7.90
N ALA A 96 37.13 19.60 -8.82
CA ALA A 96 37.93 19.69 -10.04
C ALA A 96 37.91 21.15 -10.50
N ALA A 97 38.75 21.96 -9.87
CA ALA A 97 39.18 23.27 -10.34
C ALA A 97 40.71 23.26 -10.35
#